data_AF-A0A067THG5-F1
#
_entry.id   AF-A0A067THG5-F1
#
_cell.length_a   1.000
_cell.length_b   1.000
_cell.length_c   1.000
_cell.angle_alpha   90.00
_cell.angle_beta   90.00
_cell.angle_gamma   90.00
#
_symmetry.space_group_name_H-M   'P 1'
#
loop_
_entity.id
_entity.type
_entity.pdbx_description
1 polymer ?
#
loop_
_entity_poly.entity_id
_entity_poly.type
_entity_poly.pdbx_seq_one_letter_code
_entity_poly.pdbx_strand_id
1 'polypeptide(L)'
;MAWEELWRLNGQALRKAGVAVRDRRYILWCMSKYRLGFSIGEFAHEPPPKKVVRGWGPKVQNGKRIRSRRIKDKTSKQTTT
;
A
#
# COMPACT_ATOMS: atom_id res chain seq x y z
N MET A 1 -6.67 2.18 26.35
CA MET A 1 -5.80 1.01 26.51
C MET A 1 -4.60 1.44 27.32
N ALA A 2 -4.34 0.78 28.45
CA ALA A 2 -3.16 1.11 29.27
C ALA A 2 -1.90 0.44 28.69
N TRP A 3 -0.71 0.99 28.97
CA TRP A 3 0.56 0.40 28.53
C TRP A 3 0.72 -1.06 28.98
N GLU A 4 0.37 -1.34 30.23
CA GLU A 4 0.39 -2.70 30.79
C GLU A 4 -0.60 -3.66 30.11
N GLU A 5 -1.73 -3.13 29.65
CA GLU A 5 -2.76 -3.92 28.96
C GLU A 5 -2.28 -4.40 27.60
N LEU A 6 -1.51 -3.58 26.88
CA LEU A 6 -0.87 -3.95 25.62
C LEU A 6 -0.02 -5.21 25.79
N TRP A 7 0.79 -5.29 26.85
CA TRP A 7 1.71 -6.40 27.10
C TRP A 7 1.04 -7.71 27.51
N ARG A 8 -0.25 -7.65 27.87
CA ARG A 8 -1.09 -8.82 28.15
C ARG A 8 -1.81 -9.33 26.90
N LEU A 9 -1.78 -8.58 25.79
CA LEU A 9 -2.41 -9.02 24.55
C LEU A 9 -1.68 -10.23 23.96
N ASN A 10 -2.47 -11.18 23.48
CA ASN A 10 -2.01 -12.32 22.72
C ASN A 10 -2.69 -12.33 21.33
N GLY A 11 -2.27 -13.26 20.47
CA GLY A 11 -2.79 -13.33 19.10
C GLY A 11 -4.31 -13.56 19.02
N GLN A 12 -4.91 -14.21 20.01
CA GLN A 12 -6.36 -14.43 20.08
C GLN A 12 -7.11 -13.15 20.48
N ALA A 13 -6.60 -12.42 21.48
CA ALA A 13 -7.15 -11.13 21.89
C ALA A 13 -7.11 -10.12 20.73
N LEU A 14 -5.98 -10.06 20.01
CA LEU A 14 -5.84 -9.20 18.83
C LEU A 14 -6.77 -9.62 17.68
N ARG A 15 -7.05 -10.92 17.52
CA ARG A 15 -8.04 -11.41 16.54
C ARG A 15 -9.45 -10.98 16.94
N LYS A 16 -9.81 -11.09 18.22
CA LYS A 16 -11.11 -10.65 18.75
C LYS A 16 -11.31 -9.14 18.58
N ALA A 17 -10.23 -8.37 18.68
CA ALA A 17 -10.21 -6.92 18.42
C ALA A 17 -10.27 -6.55 16.92
N GLY A 18 -10.34 -7.53 16.00
CA GLY A 18 -10.48 -7.26 14.57
C GLY A 18 -9.18 -6.92 13.83
N VAL A 19 -8.01 -7.02 14.48
CA VAL A 19 -6.72 -6.73 13.84
C VAL A 19 -6.43 -7.76 12.76
N ALA A 20 -5.99 -7.35 11.56
CA ALA A 20 -5.71 -8.26 10.46
C ALA A 20 -4.54 -9.22 10.77
N VAL A 21 -4.52 -10.40 10.14
CA VAL A 21 -3.52 -11.46 10.42
C VAL A 21 -2.08 -10.94 10.32
N ARG A 22 -1.79 -10.16 9.28
CA ARG A 22 -0.46 -9.57 9.05
C ARG A 22 -0.06 -8.64 10.18
N ASP A 23 -0.96 -7.76 10.58
CA ASP A 23 -0.71 -6.76 11.61
C ASP A 23 -0.53 -7.42 12.98
N ARG A 24 -1.29 -8.49 13.29
CA ARG A 24 -1.10 -9.25 14.54
C ARG A 24 0.29 -9.86 14.65
N ARG A 25 0.78 -10.47 13.56
CA ARG A 25 2.14 -11.04 13.51
C ARG A 25 3.19 -9.95 13.70
N TYR A 26 3.00 -8.81 13.04
CA TYR A 26 3.90 -7.68 13.13
C TYR A 26 3.96 -7.08 14.54
N ILE A 27 2.80 -6.84 15.18
CA ILE A 27 2.71 -6.32 16.55
C ILE A 27 3.43 -7.25 17.53
N LEU A 28 3.12 -8.56 17.50
CA LEU A 28 3.74 -9.51 18.42
C LEU A 28 5.25 -9.65 18.20
N TRP A 29 5.70 -9.56 16.95
CA TRP A 29 7.12 -9.52 16.62
C TRP A 29 7.83 -8.27 17.15
N CYS A 30 7.22 -7.08 16.99
CA CYS A 30 7.72 -5.83 17.54
C CYS A 30 7.80 -5.88 19.08
N MET A 31 6.77 -6.41 19.73
CA MET A 31 6.74 -6.62 21.18
C MET A 31 7.87 -7.55 21.65
N SER A 32 8.14 -8.62 20.91
CA SER A 32 9.26 -9.52 21.18
C SER A 32 10.61 -8.80 21.06
N LYS A 33 10.82 -8.03 19.98
CA LYS A 33 12.04 -7.24 19.77
C LYS A 33 12.26 -6.20 20.86
N TYR A 34 11.22 -5.49 21.25
CA TYR A 34 11.29 -4.53 22.34
C TYR A 34 11.68 -5.20 23.67
N ARG A 35 11.10 -6.37 24.00
CA ARG A 35 11.46 -7.14 25.21
C ARG A 35 12.91 -7.64 25.20
N LEU A 36 13.47 -7.87 24.02
CA LEU A 36 14.87 -8.26 23.84
C LEU A 36 15.85 -7.06 23.87
N GLY A 37 15.34 -5.82 24.05
CA GLY A 37 16.17 -4.62 24.16
C GLY A 37 16.61 -4.00 22.83
N PHE A 38 16.05 -4.44 21.69
CA PHE A 38 16.32 -3.78 20.40
C PHE A 38 15.71 -2.37 20.39
N SER A 39 16.41 -1.41 19.76
CA SER A 39 15.88 -0.06 19.60
C SER A 39 14.71 -0.06 18.60
N ILE A 40 13.65 0.71 18.88
CA ILE A 40 12.42 0.70 18.07
C ILE A 40 12.72 1.12 16.62
N GLY A 41 13.64 2.07 16.41
CA GLY A 41 14.00 2.57 15.08
C GLY A 41 14.65 1.53 14.17
N GLU A 42 15.23 0.46 14.73
CA GLU A 42 15.86 -0.60 13.93
C GLU A 42 14.85 -1.53 13.25
N PHE A 43 13.69 -1.75 13.87
CA PHE A 43 12.74 -2.77 13.42
C PHE A 43 11.35 -2.25 13.11
N ALA A 44 10.99 -1.05 13.59
CA ALA A 44 9.70 -0.45 13.28
C ALA A 44 9.72 0.10 11.85
N HIS A 45 8.95 -0.54 10.97
CA HIS A 45 8.71 -0.07 9.63
C HIS A 45 7.50 0.87 9.59
N GLU A 46 7.69 2.02 8.94
CA GLU A 46 6.58 2.89 8.59
C GLU A 46 5.65 2.20 7.58
N PRO A 47 4.34 2.48 7.64
CA PRO A 47 3.41 1.94 6.68
C PRO A 47 3.78 2.43 5.27
N PRO A 48 3.84 1.53 4.26
CA PRO A 48 4.11 1.97 2.91
C PRO A 48 3.02 2.94 2.45
N PRO A 49 3.38 3.96 1.64
CA PRO A 49 2.41 4.91 1.16
C PRO A 49 1.29 4.19 0.41
N LYS A 50 0.05 4.66 0.60
CA LYS A 50 -1.11 4.09 -0.07
C LYS A 50 -0.89 4.13 -1.57
N LYS A 51 -1.06 2.97 -2.23
CA LYS A 51 -0.98 2.90 -3.70
C LYS A 51 -2.05 3.81 -4.32
N VAL A 52 -1.61 4.88 -4.96
CA VAL A 52 -2.48 5.87 -5.65
C VAL A 52 -2.97 5.31 -6.98
N VAL A 53 -2.11 4.62 -7.72
CA VAL A 53 -2.40 4.07 -9.05
C VAL A 53 -2.49 2.54 -8.99
N ARG A 54 -3.60 1.99 -9.48
CA ARG A 54 -3.80 0.54 -9.66
C ARG A 54 -3.75 0.22 -11.16
N GLY A 55 -2.72 -0.53 -11.57
CA GLY A 55 -2.49 -0.90 -12.98
C GLY A 55 -1.30 -0.15 -13.59
N TRP A 56 -0.44 -0.90 -14.26
CA TRP A 56 0.73 -0.41 -14.99
C TRP A 56 0.72 -1.04 -16.38
N GLY A 57 0.78 -0.22 -17.42
CA GLY A 57 0.96 -0.72 -18.78
C GLY A 57 0.85 0.40 -19.81
N PRO A 58 1.26 0.14 -21.07
CA PRO A 58 1.22 1.15 -22.13
C PRO A 58 -0.17 1.78 -22.33
N LYS A 59 -1.22 1.02 -22.02
CA LYS A 59 -2.63 1.42 -22.11
C LYS A 59 -3.15 2.14 -20.86
N VAL A 60 -2.47 2.05 -19.72
CA VAL A 60 -2.87 2.67 -18.45
C VAL A 60 -1.64 3.29 -17.79
N GLN A 61 -1.46 4.60 -17.98
CA GLN A 61 -0.41 5.38 -17.34
C GLN A 61 -1.04 6.30 -16.29
N ASN A 62 -0.42 6.42 -15.11
CA ASN A 62 -0.88 7.28 -14.01
C ASN A 62 -2.37 7.06 -13.63
N GLY A 63 -2.85 5.82 -13.72
CA GLY A 63 -4.24 5.46 -13.40
C GLY A 63 -5.27 5.87 -14.46
N LYS A 64 -4.83 6.47 -15.56
CA LYS A 64 -5.67 6.88 -16.69
C LYS A 64 -5.47 5.91 -17.85
N ARG A 65 -6.58 5.43 -18.43
CA ARG A 65 -6.53 4.62 -19.65
C ARG A 65 -6.23 5.51 -20.84
N ILE A 66 -5.03 5.37 -21.41
CA ILE A 66 -4.66 6.04 -22.65
C ILE A 66 -5.29 5.28 -23.81
N ARG A 67 -6.08 5.99 -24.62
CA ARG A 67 -6.45 5.54 -25.96
C ARG A 67 -5.47 6.21 -26.91
N SER A 68 -4.78 5.44 -27.75
CA SER A 68 -4.04 6.03 -28.86
C SER A 68 -5.05 6.83 -29.70
N ARG A 69 -5.01 8.16 -29.59
CA ARG A 69 -5.63 8.99 -30.62
C ARG A 69 -4.76 8.77 -31.85
N ARG A 70 -5.26 7.98 -32.80
CA ARG A 70 -4.84 8.14 -34.19
C ARG A 70 -5.14 9.59 -34.50
N ILE A 71 -4.13 10.45 -34.55
CA ILE A 71 -4.28 11.74 -35.21
C ILE A 71 -4.62 11.33 -36.64
N LYS A 72 -5.90 11.37 -37.00
CA LYS A 72 -6.29 11.32 -38.41
C LYS A 72 -5.81 12.67 -38.93
N ASP A 73 -4.67 12.68 -39.60
CA ASP A 73 -4.26 13.84 -40.38
C ASP A 73 -5.42 14.16 -41.34
N LYS A 74 -6.11 15.27 -41.05
CA LYS A 74 -7.20 15.81 -41.86
C LYS A 74 -6.65 16.77 -42.91
N THR A 75 -5.47 16.52 -43.45
CA THR A 75 -5.00 17.21 -44.65
C THR A 75 -5.66 16.56 -45.87
N SER A 76 -6.96 16.83 -46.02
CA SER A 76 -7.67 16.66 -47.28
C SER A 76 -7.01 17.58 -48.31
N LYS A 77 -6.29 17.03 -49.28
CA LYS A 77 -6.00 17.78 -50.50
C LYS A 77 -7.27 17.74 -51.36
N GLN A 78 -8.06 18.81 -51.30
CA GLN A 78 -8.97 19.13 -52.40
C GLN A 78 -8.07 19.60 -53.55
N THR A 79 -7.90 18.76 -54.56
CA THR A 79 -7.35 19.21 -55.84
C THR A 79 -8.54 19.68 -56.68
N THR A 80 -8.68 20.99 -56.80
CA THR A 80 -9.70 21.67 -57.61
C THR A 80 -9.09 22.04 -58.96
N THR A 81 -9.89 21.79 -60.01
CA THR A 81 -9.79 22.19 -61.43
C THR A 81 -8.80 21.43 -62.31
#